data_AF-A0A7Y2E5G0-F1
#
_entry.id   AF-A0A7Y2E5G0-F1
#
_cell.length_a   1.000
_cell.length_b   1.000
_cell.length_c   1.000
_cell.angle_alpha   90.00
_cell.angle_beta   90.00
_cell.angle_gamma   90.00
#
_symmetry.space_group_name_H-M   'P 1'
#
loop_
_entity.id
_entity.type
_entity.pdbx_description
1 polymer ?
#
loop_
_entity_poly.entity_id
_entity_poly.type
_entity_poly.pdbx_seq_one_letter_code
_entity_poly.pdbx_strand_id
1 'polypeptide(L)'
;MTESSASGTTATSDDASAASVQLRIPAFAARCLEAAENAWSASHEHPFVHALIAGSLDPKRFRFYQMQDARYLEGFADTASVLSTRFSDPDDKLWFIDAARLAIVVERQLHQGYGEKLGYTPADIAALELTPNNRAYVNHMLACAHHGSLLEGVAAL
;
A
#
# COMPACT_ATOMS: atom_id res chain seq x y z
N MET A 1 21.23 -36.30 -55.08
CA MET A 1 21.44 -37.23 -53.95
C MET A 1 22.19 -36.42 -52.89
N THR A 2 21.45 -35.74 -51.99
CA THR A 2 21.26 -36.11 -50.56
C THR A 2 22.45 -35.67 -49.72
N GLU A 3 22.42 -34.86 -48.65
CA GLU A 3 21.41 -34.20 -47.80
C GLU A 3 22.13 -32.99 -47.14
N SER A 4 21.54 -31.80 -47.07
CA SER A 4 21.00 -31.18 -45.85
C SER A 4 21.57 -31.67 -44.51
N SER A 5 22.24 -30.79 -43.77
CA SER A 5 22.39 -30.92 -42.32
C SER A 5 22.47 -29.53 -41.70
N ALA A 6 21.30 -28.99 -41.36
CA ALA A 6 21.14 -27.91 -40.42
C ALA A 6 21.30 -28.49 -39.00
N SER A 7 22.32 -28.06 -38.26
CA SER A 7 22.40 -28.29 -36.82
C SER A 7 21.81 -27.07 -36.12
N GLY A 8 20.60 -27.25 -35.60
CA GLY A 8 19.85 -26.22 -34.90
C GLY A 8 20.48 -25.91 -33.55
N THR A 9 20.80 -24.64 -33.35
CA THR A 9 21.00 -24.04 -32.02
C THR A 9 19.70 -24.14 -31.25
N THR A 10 19.61 -25.09 -30.32
CA THR A 10 18.55 -25.14 -29.32
C THR A 10 18.76 -23.97 -28.36
N ALA A 11 17.98 -22.90 -28.56
CA ALA A 11 17.76 -21.87 -27.56
C ALA A 11 17.17 -22.54 -26.31
N THR A 12 17.95 -22.55 -25.23
CA THR A 12 17.43 -22.80 -23.88
C THR A 12 16.39 -21.74 -23.59
N SER A 13 15.13 -22.17 -23.55
CA SER A 13 14.02 -21.40 -23.01
C SER A 13 14.30 -21.13 -21.53
N ASP A 14 14.64 -19.89 -21.21
CA ASP A 14 14.58 -19.35 -19.85
C ASP A 14 13.10 -19.35 -19.41
N ASP A 15 12.63 -20.50 -18.95
CA ASP A 15 11.39 -20.62 -18.19
C ASP A 15 11.71 -20.19 -16.75
N ALA A 16 11.80 -18.87 -16.56
CA ALA A 16 11.81 -18.25 -15.25
C ALA A 16 10.40 -18.42 -14.65
N SER A 17 10.14 -19.62 -14.14
CA SER A 17 9.03 -19.93 -13.26
C SER A 17 8.97 -18.87 -12.16
N ALA A 18 7.96 -18.01 -12.21
CA ALA A 18 7.64 -17.10 -11.13
C ALA A 18 7.26 -17.96 -9.92
N ALA A 19 8.24 -18.23 -9.06
CA ALA A 19 8.03 -18.94 -7.82
C ALA A 19 6.93 -18.22 -7.04
N SER A 20 5.79 -18.88 -6.86
CA SER A 20 4.71 -18.36 -6.04
C SER A 20 5.22 -18.23 -4.61
N VAL A 21 5.39 -16.98 -4.16
CA VAL A 21 5.69 -16.71 -2.75
C VAL A 21 4.48 -17.14 -1.94
N GLN A 22 4.53 -18.32 -1.34
CA GLN A 22 3.55 -18.71 -0.33
C GLN A 22 3.80 -17.85 0.92
N LEU A 23 3.02 -16.80 1.06
CA LEU A 23 2.95 -16.02 2.30
C LEU A 23 2.47 -16.93 3.43
N ARG A 24 3.36 -17.26 4.36
CA ARG A 24 2.98 -17.88 5.63
C ARG A 24 2.33 -16.82 6.50
N ILE A 25 1.01 -16.87 6.62
CA ILE A 25 0.27 -16.03 7.56
C ILE A 25 0.40 -16.67 8.96
N PRO A 26 0.98 -15.98 9.95
CA PRO A 26 1.06 -16.50 11.32
C PRO A 26 -0.33 -16.74 11.90
N ALA A 27 -0.46 -17.71 12.81
CA ALA A 27 -1.75 -18.08 13.41
C ALA A 27 -2.46 -16.89 14.10
N PHE A 28 -1.72 -15.93 14.64
CA PHE A 28 -2.30 -14.71 15.20
C PHE A 28 -2.94 -13.83 14.11
N ALA A 29 -2.19 -13.52 13.03
CA ALA A 29 -2.70 -12.73 11.91
C ALA A 29 -3.90 -13.40 11.22
N ALA A 30 -3.90 -14.74 11.12
CA ALA A 30 -5.04 -15.48 10.59
C ALA A 30 -6.31 -15.29 11.43
N ARG A 31 -6.20 -15.30 12.77
CA ARG A 31 -7.35 -15.02 13.66
C ARG A 31 -7.80 -13.57 13.57
N CYS A 32 -6.89 -12.62 13.39
CA CYS A 32 -7.25 -11.21 13.16
C CYS A 32 -8.04 -11.06 11.85
N LEU A 33 -7.62 -11.75 10.79
CA LEU A 33 -8.33 -11.75 9.52
C LEU A 33 -9.73 -12.36 9.66
N GLU A 34 -9.85 -13.53 10.32
CA GLU A 34 -11.14 -14.16 10.61
C GLU A 34 -12.07 -13.23 11.41
N ALA A 35 -11.54 -12.52 12.41
CA ALA A 35 -12.31 -11.56 13.19
C ALA A 35 -12.74 -10.33 12.37
N ALA A 36 -11.95 -9.94 11.37
CA ALA A 36 -12.21 -8.80 10.49
C ALA A 36 -12.97 -9.18 9.20
N GLU A 37 -13.35 -10.44 9.03
CA GLU A 37 -13.85 -11.03 7.79
C GLU A 37 -14.96 -10.19 7.13
N ASN A 38 -15.93 -9.71 7.91
CA ASN A 38 -17.02 -8.91 7.37
C ASN A 38 -16.53 -7.59 6.74
N ALA A 39 -15.61 -6.88 7.40
CA ALA A 39 -15.07 -5.63 6.88
C ALA A 39 -14.12 -5.88 5.71
N TRP A 40 -13.30 -6.93 5.82
CA TRP A 40 -12.36 -7.36 4.78
C TRP A 40 -13.10 -7.75 3.49
N SER A 41 -14.11 -8.60 3.57
CA SER A 41 -14.89 -9.00 2.41
C SER A 41 -15.70 -7.83 1.83
N ALA A 42 -16.23 -6.94 2.68
CA ALA A 42 -16.93 -5.74 2.21
C ALA A 42 -16.01 -4.76 1.46
N SER A 43 -14.72 -4.67 1.78
CA SER A 43 -13.79 -3.80 1.05
C SER A 43 -13.53 -4.27 -0.38
N HIS A 44 -13.48 -5.59 -0.58
CA HIS A 44 -13.33 -6.19 -1.92
C HIS A 44 -14.56 -5.94 -2.79
N GLU A 45 -15.74 -5.97 -2.19
CA GLU A 45 -17.01 -5.74 -2.88
C GLU A 45 -17.39 -4.25 -2.99
N HIS A 46 -16.53 -3.34 -2.55
CA HIS A 46 -16.86 -1.93 -2.53
C HIS A 46 -17.00 -1.38 -3.96
N PRO A 47 -18.07 -0.64 -4.29
CA PRO A 47 -18.33 -0.15 -5.66
C PRO A 47 -17.19 0.71 -6.24
N PHE A 48 -16.43 1.39 -5.38
CA PHE A 48 -15.23 2.13 -5.80
C PHE A 48 -14.17 1.21 -6.41
N VAL A 49 -13.88 0.06 -5.77
CA VAL A 49 -12.86 -0.89 -6.21
C VAL A 49 -13.28 -1.54 -7.52
N HIS A 50 -14.54 -1.98 -7.61
CA HIS A 50 -15.10 -2.52 -8.86
C HIS A 50 -15.06 -1.51 -10.01
N ALA A 51 -15.44 -0.25 -9.77
CA ALA A 51 -15.40 0.79 -10.79
C ALA A 51 -13.96 1.15 -11.21
N LEU A 52 -13.00 1.11 -10.26
CA LEU A 52 -11.58 1.33 -10.54
C LEU A 52 -11.03 0.22 -11.45
N ILE A 53 -11.30 -1.05 -11.12
CA ILE A 53 -10.88 -2.21 -11.93
C ILE A 53 -11.51 -2.16 -13.32
N ALA A 54 -12.79 -1.80 -13.41
CA ALA A 54 -13.51 -1.70 -14.68
C ALA A 54 -13.12 -0.47 -15.52
N GLY A 55 -12.32 0.46 -14.99
CA GLY A 55 -11.97 1.72 -15.65
C GLY A 55 -13.16 2.69 -15.81
N SER A 56 -14.24 2.49 -15.05
CA SER A 56 -15.48 3.28 -15.13
C SER A 56 -15.65 4.27 -13.98
N LEU A 57 -14.67 4.35 -13.07
CA LEU A 57 -14.68 5.26 -11.94
C LEU A 57 -14.73 6.73 -12.39
N ASP A 58 -15.65 7.50 -11.81
CA ASP A 58 -15.75 8.95 -12.03
C ASP A 58 -14.41 9.64 -11.71
N PRO A 59 -13.78 10.34 -12.67
CA PRO A 59 -12.52 11.04 -12.46
C PRO A 59 -12.54 12.01 -11.28
N LYS A 60 -13.68 12.63 -10.95
CA LYS A 60 -13.79 13.52 -9.78
C LYS A 60 -13.70 12.75 -8.46
N ARG A 61 -14.28 11.55 -8.41
CA ARG A 61 -14.17 10.65 -7.24
C ARG A 61 -12.75 10.13 -7.10
N PHE A 62 -12.11 9.77 -8.22
CA PHE A 62 -10.72 9.32 -8.20
C PHE A 62 -9.77 10.44 -7.76
N ARG A 63 -9.96 11.67 -8.27
CA ARG A 63 -9.23 12.86 -7.82
C ARG A 63 -9.37 13.07 -6.31
N PHE A 64 -10.59 13.01 -5.79
CA PHE A 64 -10.84 13.18 -4.36
C PHE A 64 -10.16 12.08 -3.54
N TYR A 65 -10.28 10.83 -3.97
CA TYR A 65 -9.61 9.69 -3.33
C TYR A 65 -8.09 9.91 -3.29
N GLN A 66 -7.45 10.21 -4.43
CA GLN A 66 -6.01 10.45 -4.48
C GLN A 66 -5.58 11.52 -3.48
N MET A 67 -6.25 12.68 -3.44
CA MET A 67 -5.83 13.75 -2.52
C MET A 67 -6.01 13.36 -1.04
N GLN A 68 -7.04 12.56 -0.72
CA GLN A 68 -7.23 12.02 0.64
C GLN A 68 -6.17 10.95 0.97
N ASP A 69 -5.83 10.09 0.01
CA ASP A 69 -4.82 9.05 0.15
C ASP A 69 -3.42 9.65 0.42
N ALA A 70 -3.10 10.77 -0.23
CA ALA A 70 -1.91 11.58 0.03
C ALA A 70 -1.72 11.91 1.52
N ARG A 71 -2.79 12.43 2.11
CA ARG A 71 -2.82 12.87 3.51
C ARG A 71 -2.90 11.68 4.47
N TYR A 72 -3.48 10.57 4.03
CA TYR A 72 -3.42 9.31 4.75
C TYR A 72 -1.98 8.76 4.81
N LEU A 73 -1.25 8.77 3.69
CA LEU A 73 0.13 8.26 3.62
C LEU A 73 1.12 9.10 4.43
N GLU A 74 0.88 10.40 4.61
CA GLU A 74 1.61 11.20 5.60
C GLU A 74 1.38 10.67 7.03
N GLY A 75 0.13 10.39 7.40
CA GLY A 75 -0.21 9.81 8.70
C GLY A 75 0.34 8.39 8.90
N PHE A 76 0.37 7.58 7.84
CA PHE A 76 1.05 6.28 7.83
C PHE A 76 2.55 6.45 8.06
N ALA A 77 3.20 7.40 7.37
CA ALA A 77 4.63 7.66 7.51
C ALA A 77 4.99 8.14 8.93
N ASP A 78 4.16 9.00 9.52
CA ASP A 78 4.30 9.43 10.92
C ASP A 78 4.19 8.23 11.87
N THR A 79 3.18 7.38 11.67
CA THR A 79 2.96 6.17 12.48
C THR A 79 4.14 5.20 12.38
N ALA A 80 4.61 4.89 11.17
CA ALA A 80 5.76 4.03 10.94
C ALA A 80 7.03 4.62 11.58
N SER A 81 7.23 5.94 11.48
CA SER A 81 8.35 6.64 12.13
C SER A 81 8.30 6.48 13.65
N VAL A 82 7.13 6.64 14.28
CA VAL A 82 6.95 6.43 15.73
C VAL A 82 7.27 4.98 16.09
N LEU A 83 6.74 3.99 15.37
CA LEU A 83 6.99 2.57 15.64
C LEU A 83 8.46 2.20 15.53
N SER A 84 9.20 2.76 14.55
CA SER A 84 10.64 2.50 14.40
C SER A 84 11.42 2.80 15.69
N THR A 85 10.99 3.76 16.49
CA THR A 85 11.66 4.09 17.76
C THR A 85 11.43 3.04 18.84
N ARG A 86 10.36 2.24 18.73
CA ARG A 86 9.90 1.29 19.75
C ARG A 86 10.51 -0.11 19.64
N PHE A 87 11.07 -0.47 18.48
CA PHE A 87 11.78 -1.74 18.31
C PHE A 87 13.15 -1.70 18.97
N SER A 88 13.66 -2.85 19.43
CA SER A 88 15.03 -2.98 19.95
C SER A 88 16.02 -3.37 18.86
N ASP A 89 15.59 -4.18 17.88
CA ASP A 89 16.42 -4.67 16.79
C ASP A 89 16.61 -3.56 15.73
N PRO A 90 17.86 -3.17 15.41
CA PRO A 90 18.13 -2.18 14.37
C PRO A 90 17.52 -2.49 12.99
N ASP A 91 17.43 -3.77 12.61
CA ASP A 91 16.89 -4.16 11.31
C ASP A 91 15.38 -3.91 11.24
N ASP A 92 14.67 -4.18 12.33
CA ASP A 92 13.24 -3.82 12.47
C ASP A 92 13.06 -2.29 12.40
N LYS A 93 13.93 -1.52 13.07
CA LYS A 93 13.87 -0.05 13.00
C LYS A 93 14.02 0.44 11.56
N LEU A 94 15.03 -0.07 10.86
CA LEU A 94 15.30 0.30 9.47
C LEU A 94 14.12 -0.03 8.56
N TRP A 95 13.47 -1.18 8.75
CA TRP A 95 12.29 -1.54 7.98
C TRP A 95 11.18 -0.50 8.07
N PHE A 96 10.86 -0.02 9.28
CA PHE A 96 9.82 1.00 9.49
C PHE A 96 10.25 2.39 8.98
N ILE A 97 11.54 2.74 9.10
CA ILE A 97 12.08 3.98 8.52
C ILE A 97 11.95 3.96 7.00
N ASP A 98 12.28 2.84 6.37
CA ASP A 98 12.16 2.66 4.93
C ASP A 98 10.70 2.66 4.48
N ALA A 99 9.79 2.05 5.25
CA ALA A 99 8.35 2.12 4.98
C ALA A 99 7.82 3.57 5.04
N ALA A 100 8.20 4.34 6.06
CA ALA A 100 7.84 5.76 6.17
C ALA A 100 8.40 6.58 5.00
N ARG A 101 9.67 6.34 4.64
CA ARG A 101 10.31 7.00 3.50
C ARG A 101 9.61 6.64 2.19
N LEU A 102 9.25 5.38 1.98
CA LEU A 102 8.57 4.91 0.78
C LEU A 102 7.22 5.60 0.63
N ALA A 103 6.43 5.66 1.71
CA ALA A 103 5.15 6.36 1.73
C ALA A 103 5.28 7.83 1.31
N ILE A 104 6.30 8.55 1.79
CA ILE A 104 6.50 9.97 1.42
C ILE A 104 7.04 10.14 -0.01
N VAL A 105 8.00 9.31 -0.42
CA VAL A 105 8.73 9.49 -1.69
C VAL A 105 7.92 9.00 -2.88
N VAL A 106 7.36 7.79 -2.79
CA VAL A 106 6.55 7.22 -3.87
C VAL A 106 5.30 8.05 -4.08
N GLU A 107 4.69 8.54 -2.99
CA GLU A 107 3.47 9.31 -3.10
C GLU A 107 3.68 10.66 -3.79
N ARG A 108 4.82 11.33 -3.52
CA ARG A 108 5.21 12.53 -4.29
C ARG A 108 5.32 12.25 -5.79
N GLN A 109 5.85 11.10 -6.18
CA GLN A 109 6.00 10.73 -7.60
C GLN A 109 4.65 10.38 -8.25
N LEU A 110 3.81 9.60 -7.56
CA LEU A 110 2.48 9.23 -8.04
C LEU A 110 1.58 10.45 -8.17
N HIS A 111 1.56 11.34 -7.17
CA HIS A 111 0.76 12.55 -7.22
C HIS A 111 1.22 13.58 -8.22
N GLN A 112 2.51 13.67 -8.50
CA GLN A 112 2.95 14.57 -9.55
C GLN A 112 2.34 14.13 -10.89
N GLY A 113 2.43 12.84 -11.22
CA GLY A 113 1.85 12.30 -12.45
C GLY A 113 0.32 12.36 -12.51
N TYR A 114 -0.38 12.04 -11.41
CA TYR A 114 -1.83 12.10 -11.37
C TYR A 114 -2.38 13.52 -11.23
N GLY A 115 -1.68 14.40 -10.53
CA GLY A 115 -2.06 15.81 -10.35
C GLY A 115 -2.11 16.56 -11.67
N GLU A 116 -1.15 16.31 -12.56
CA GLU A 116 -1.15 16.85 -13.93
C GLU A 116 -2.37 16.38 -14.74
N LYS A 117 -2.77 15.11 -14.61
CA LYS A 117 -3.90 14.52 -15.35
C LYS A 117 -5.26 14.90 -14.76
N LEU A 118 -5.35 15.05 -13.44
CA LEU A 118 -6.61 15.22 -12.70
C LEU A 118 -6.84 16.66 -12.23
N GLY A 119 -5.90 17.58 -12.47
CA GLY A 119 -6.03 18.99 -12.14
C GLY A 119 -5.98 19.27 -10.63
N TYR A 120 -4.92 18.81 -9.96
CA TYR A 120 -4.59 19.24 -8.60
C TYR A 120 -3.08 19.40 -8.44
N THR A 121 -2.70 20.21 -7.45
CA THR A 121 -1.33 20.55 -7.11
C THR A 121 -0.97 20.05 -5.71
N PRO A 122 0.32 20.01 -5.33
CA PRO A 122 0.71 19.75 -3.95
C PRO A 122 0.10 20.73 -2.94
N ALA A 123 -0.14 21.99 -3.34
CA ALA A 123 -0.79 22.98 -2.48
C ALA A 123 -2.26 22.62 -2.21
N ASP A 124 -2.97 22.06 -3.20
CA ASP A 124 -4.35 21.60 -3.02
C ASP A 124 -4.42 20.41 -2.04
N ILE A 125 -3.42 19.52 -2.06
CA ILE A 125 -3.31 18.41 -1.10
C ILE A 125 -3.08 18.96 0.31
N ALA A 126 -2.11 19.88 0.47
CA ALA A 126 -1.78 20.46 1.77
C ALA A 126 -2.94 21.24 2.39
N ALA A 127 -3.78 21.87 1.56
CA ALA A 127 -4.97 22.60 1.98
C ALA A 127 -6.21 21.69 2.19
N LEU A 128 -6.13 20.41 1.81
CA LEU A 128 -7.27 19.49 1.87
C LEU A 128 -7.66 19.21 3.32
N GLU A 129 -8.94 19.38 3.62
CA GLU A 129 -9.50 18.88 4.87
C GLU A 129 -9.72 17.37 4.79
N LEU A 130 -9.14 16.64 5.75
CA LEU A 130 -9.39 15.21 5.89
C LEU A 130 -10.86 14.95 6.16
N THR A 131 -11.41 13.95 5.45
CA THR A 131 -12.73 13.41 5.82
C THR A 131 -12.73 12.89 7.27
N PRO A 132 -13.89 12.84 7.94
CA PRO A 132 -13.99 12.26 9.27
C PRO A 132 -13.41 10.84 9.34
N ASN A 133 -13.66 10.01 8.32
CA ASN A 133 -13.16 8.64 8.24
C ASN A 133 -11.64 8.58 8.10
N ASN A 134 -11.05 9.37 7.20
CA ASN A 134 -9.60 9.41 7.01
C ASN A 134 -8.90 9.91 8.28
N ARG A 135 -9.42 10.99 8.87
CA ARG A 135 -8.92 11.51 10.15
C ARG A 135 -9.02 10.48 11.27
N ALA A 136 -10.15 9.78 11.38
CA ALA A 136 -10.33 8.74 12.40
C ALA A 136 -9.32 7.59 12.22
N TYR A 137 -9.04 7.20 10.97
CA TYR A 137 -8.07 6.16 10.66
C TYR A 137 -6.64 6.58 11.05
N VAL A 138 -6.18 7.75 10.58
CA VAL A 138 -4.84 8.26 10.95
C VAL A 138 -4.70 8.43 12.47
N ASN A 139 -5.73 8.96 13.14
CA ASN A 139 -5.73 9.09 14.59
C ASN A 139 -5.65 7.73 15.31
N HIS A 140 -6.35 6.71 14.78
CA HIS A 140 -6.30 5.36 15.33
C HIS A 140 -4.89 4.76 15.23
N MET A 141 -4.27 4.85 14.04
CA MET A 141 -2.89 4.39 13.82
C MET A 141 -1.90 5.05 14.78
N LEU A 142 -1.92 6.39 14.86
CA LEU A 142 -1.04 7.15 15.74
C LEU A 142 -1.29 6.83 17.23
N ALA A 143 -2.56 6.71 17.65
CA ALA A 143 -2.89 6.38 19.03
C ALA A 143 -2.36 4.99 19.42
N CYS A 144 -2.50 3.98 18.55
CA CYS A 144 -1.95 2.65 18.76
C CYS A 144 -0.41 2.67 18.79
N ALA A 145 0.23 3.41 17.88
CA ALA A 145 1.68 3.53 17.83
C ALA A 145 2.28 4.26 19.05
N HIS A 146 1.59 5.26 19.61
CA HIS A 146 2.07 5.98 20.80
C HIS A 146 1.73 5.29 22.12
N HIS A 147 0.50 4.80 22.26
CA HIS A 147 -0.05 4.42 23.56
C HIS A 147 -0.40 2.93 23.66
N GLY A 148 -0.57 2.25 22.54
CA GLY A 148 -0.79 0.80 22.51
C GLY A 148 0.49 0.01 22.77
N SER A 149 0.34 -1.29 22.95
CA SER A 149 1.46 -2.24 22.86
C SER A 149 2.11 -2.19 21.47
N LEU A 150 3.33 -2.72 21.36
CA LEU A 150 3.99 -2.82 20.05
C LEU A 150 3.16 -3.63 19.05
N LEU A 151 2.49 -4.69 19.53
CA LEU A 151 1.60 -5.51 18.72
C LEU A 151 0.39 -4.73 18.20
N GLU A 152 -0.27 -3.94 19.05
CA GLU A 152 -1.39 -3.08 18.62
C GLU A 152 -0.93 -2.02 17.63
N GLY A 153 0.24 -1.42 17.84
CA GLY A 153 0.83 -0.46 16.91
C GLY A 153 1.10 -1.06 15.53
N VAL A 154 1.68 -2.27 15.48
CA VAL A 154 1.94 -2.99 14.22
C VAL A 154 0.64 -3.46 13.56
N ALA A 155 -0.34 -3.92 14.34
CA ALA A 155 -1.61 -4.40 13.81
C ALA A 155 -2.52 -3.27 13.30
N ALA A 156 -2.28 -2.02 13.69
CA ALA A 156 -3.02 -0.86 13.23
C ALA A 156 -2.53 -0.30 11.89
N LEU A 157 -1.32 -0.68 11.45
CA LEU A 157 -0.76 -0.35 10.12
C LEU A 157 -1.31 -1.27 9.02
#